data_AF-A0A2D9MG88-F1
#
_entry.id   AF-A0A2D9MG88-F1
#
_cell.length_a   1.000
_cell.length_b   1.000
_cell.length_c   1.000
_cell.angle_alpha   90.00
_cell.angle_beta   90.00
_cell.angle_gamma   90.00
#
_symmetry.space_group_name_H-M   'P 1'
#
loop_
_entity.id
_entity.type
_entity.pdbx_description
1 polymer ?
#
loop_
_entity_poly.entity_id
_entity_poly.type
_entity_poly.pdbx_seq_one_letter_code
_entity_poly.pdbx_strand_id
1 'polypeptide(L)'
;MIFKRVISQFTLGLTSAVGFVCCLQAQERSWVDLAVHNFGAPINTMWAEGELSFAADGTMVYCSARQDMAVAPGDPKDLYIATFNSETGSWNQPLNMGFPVNAAPATDVDPLRLGDDREPWITADGNTIYFKSDRLATSNPNNATDLFVTHKIDGVWSEPEIIPFPISTNEGNEHCPAILQDGETLCFASRRAGGFGGSDIYCSKQDDNGDWLEPVNQGPNINTAAEEFHFTQDSDGTVYFTSNRPGGFGGMDIYGSMQQGENAWNPAYNLGPQVNTAAADMCPALPPGTNTISWFSSREDNSFGNIDIFWTNKINTK
;
A
#
# COMPACT_ATOMS: atom_id res chain seq x y z
N MET A 1 11.55 19.11 3.56
CA MET A 1 11.56 20.18 4.59
C MET A 1 10.23 20.18 5.36
N ILE A 2 9.68 19.01 5.71
CA ILE A 2 8.22 18.80 5.84
C ILE A 2 7.74 18.53 7.30
N PHE A 3 8.60 18.15 8.25
CA PHE A 3 8.17 17.92 9.65
C PHE A 3 9.14 18.42 10.74
N LYS A 4 10.00 19.42 10.43
CA LYS A 4 10.96 19.96 11.41
C LYS A 4 10.46 21.14 12.27
N ARG A 5 9.17 21.52 12.20
CA ARG A 5 8.69 22.80 12.77
C ARG A 5 7.68 22.70 13.94
N VAL A 6 7.70 21.61 14.72
CA VAL A 6 6.84 21.46 15.91
C VAL A 6 7.60 21.61 17.24
N ILE A 7 8.91 21.88 17.24
CA ILE A 7 9.66 22.05 18.50
C ILE A 7 10.54 23.29 18.44
N SER A 8 9.95 24.47 18.65
CA SER A 8 10.71 25.67 19.01
C SER A 8 9.75 26.73 19.53
N GLN A 9 9.42 26.66 20.81
CA GLN A 9 9.12 27.83 21.64
C GLN A 9 8.99 27.36 23.09
N PHE A 10 10.00 27.68 23.90
CA PHE A 10 9.97 27.98 25.35
C PHE A 10 11.35 27.70 25.93
N THR A 11 12.22 28.70 25.90
CA THR A 11 13.14 29.01 27.01
C THR A 11 13.87 30.32 26.69
N LEU A 12 13.57 31.36 27.46
CA LEU A 12 14.31 32.61 27.47
C LEU A 12 14.73 32.88 28.91
N GLY A 13 16.05 32.88 29.13
CA GLY A 13 16.75 33.63 30.17
C GLY A 13 16.85 32.99 31.56
N LEU A 14 18.04 32.46 31.89
CA LEU A 14 18.82 32.95 33.04
C LEU A 14 20.28 32.46 32.95
N THR A 15 21.20 33.42 33.01
CA THR A 15 22.65 33.25 32.95
C THR A 15 23.24 32.69 34.25
N SER A 16 24.11 31.67 34.16
CA SER A 16 25.37 31.58 34.93
C SER A 16 26.19 30.37 34.47
N ALA A 17 27.51 30.55 34.42
CA ALA A 17 28.49 29.63 33.84
C ALA A 17 29.05 28.67 34.89
N VAL A 18 29.03 27.34 34.65
CA VAL A 18 30.00 26.35 35.19
C VAL A 18 30.03 25.09 34.30
N GLY A 19 31.22 24.67 33.88
CA GLY A 19 31.62 23.27 33.65
C GLY A 19 31.08 22.52 32.43
N PHE A 20 31.87 22.45 31.34
CA PHE A 20 31.65 21.50 30.26
C PHE A 20 32.09 20.08 30.68
N VAL A 21 31.14 19.25 31.08
CA VAL A 21 31.24 17.79 30.96
C VAL A 21 30.51 17.43 29.68
N CYS A 22 31.23 16.95 28.66
CA CYS A 22 30.62 16.43 27.44
C CYS A 22 30.04 15.04 27.74
N CYS A 23 28.85 15.01 28.33
CA CYS A 23 27.98 13.86 28.22
C CYS A 23 27.25 13.98 26.88
N LEU A 24 27.45 13.04 25.96
CA LEU A 24 26.47 12.80 24.89
C LEU A 24 25.18 12.37 25.58
N GLN A 25 24.26 13.31 25.79
CA GLN A 25 22.88 12.97 26.09
C GLN A 25 22.32 12.35 24.81
N ALA A 26 22.03 11.04 24.85
CA ALA A 26 21.08 10.47 23.92
C ALA A 26 19.79 11.28 24.07
N GLN A 27 19.42 12.05 23.05
CA GLN A 27 18.20 12.82 23.06
C GLN A 27 17.05 11.83 23.21
N GLU A 28 16.35 11.86 24.36
CA GLU A 28 15.15 11.05 24.56
C GLU A 28 14.20 11.35 23.41
N ARG A 29 13.83 10.30 22.67
CA ARG A 29 12.95 10.43 21.50
C ARG A 29 11.57 10.85 21.98
N SER A 30 10.90 11.70 21.22
CA SER A 30 9.54 12.11 21.56
C SER A 30 8.61 10.91 21.51
N TRP A 31 7.64 10.84 22.44
CA TRP A 31 6.57 9.84 22.40
C TRP A 31 5.80 9.86 21.09
N VAL A 32 5.73 11.03 20.42
CA VAL A 32 5.13 11.17 19.09
C VAL A 32 5.92 10.40 18.03
N ASP A 33 7.25 10.41 18.11
CA ASP A 33 8.10 9.74 17.13
C ASP A 33 7.99 8.20 17.25
N LEU A 34 7.67 7.72 18.44
CA LEU A 34 7.54 6.30 18.78
C LEU A 34 6.11 5.76 18.63
N ALA A 35 5.12 6.62 18.41
CA ALA A 35 3.72 6.23 18.34
C ALA A 35 3.32 5.70 16.95
N VAL A 36 2.27 4.88 16.95
CA VAL A 36 1.45 4.61 15.76
C VAL A 36 0.34 5.65 15.69
N HIS A 37 0.17 6.21 14.51
CA HIS A 37 -0.78 7.28 14.24
C HIS A 37 -1.85 6.80 13.29
N ASN A 38 -3.10 7.09 13.61
CA ASN A 38 -4.24 6.91 12.71
C ASN A 38 -4.28 8.08 11.72
N PHE A 39 -4.65 7.85 10.45
CA PHE A 39 -4.77 8.92 9.45
C PHE A 39 -5.87 9.94 9.79
N GLY A 40 -6.86 9.50 10.57
CA GLY A 40 -7.99 10.29 11.02
C GLY A 40 -8.93 10.68 9.87
N ALA A 41 -9.99 11.40 10.23
CA ALA A 41 -10.89 12.00 9.26
C ALA A 41 -10.17 13.04 8.39
N PRO A 42 -10.55 13.22 7.11
CA PRO A 42 -11.64 12.52 6.42
C PRO A 42 -11.26 11.19 5.75
N ILE A 43 -10.03 10.70 5.96
CA ILE A 43 -9.56 9.44 5.35
C ILE A 43 -10.21 8.26 6.04
N ASN A 44 -9.89 8.05 7.31
CA ASN A 44 -10.50 6.98 8.10
C ASN A 44 -11.90 7.39 8.55
N THR A 45 -12.81 6.43 8.47
CA THR A 45 -14.23 6.61 8.74
C THR A 45 -14.74 5.46 9.61
N MET A 46 -16.07 5.31 9.71
CA MET A 46 -16.67 4.13 10.35
C MET A 46 -16.67 2.87 9.46
N TRP A 47 -16.30 3.02 8.18
CA TRP A 47 -16.22 1.93 7.21
C TRP A 47 -14.81 1.32 7.21
N ALA A 48 -14.50 0.54 6.17
CA ALA A 48 -13.17 -0.06 6.01
C ALA A 48 -12.35 0.77 5.03
N GLU A 49 -11.20 1.25 5.47
CA GLU A 49 -10.19 1.92 4.65
C GLU A 49 -8.89 1.14 4.62
N GLY A 50 -8.28 1.04 3.46
CA GLY A 50 -6.99 0.38 3.33
C GLY A 50 -6.49 0.41 1.91
N GLU A 51 -5.56 -0.50 1.61
CA GLU A 51 -5.03 -0.74 0.26
C GLU A 51 -4.63 0.56 -0.44
N LEU A 52 -3.39 1.00 -0.24
CA LEU A 52 -3.00 2.37 -0.56
C LEU A 52 -1.62 2.46 -1.21
N SER A 53 -1.43 3.53 -1.97
CA SER A 53 -0.15 3.90 -2.57
C SER A 53 -0.06 5.42 -2.75
N PHE A 54 1.15 5.91 -3.02
CA PHE A 54 1.41 7.35 -3.13
C PHE A 54 2.19 7.68 -4.41
N ALA A 55 1.78 8.75 -5.08
CA ALA A 55 2.60 9.42 -6.08
C ALA A 55 3.65 10.30 -5.40
N ALA A 56 4.70 10.71 -6.12
CA ALA A 56 5.83 11.46 -5.54
C ALA A 56 5.44 12.84 -4.99
N ASP A 57 4.34 13.44 -5.49
CA ASP A 57 3.80 14.70 -5.01
C ASP A 57 3.01 14.58 -3.70
N GLY A 58 2.84 13.36 -3.17
CA GLY A 58 2.09 13.06 -1.97
C GLY A 58 0.60 12.78 -2.20
N THR A 59 0.15 12.74 -3.46
CA THR A 59 -1.19 12.26 -3.81
C THR A 59 -1.30 10.79 -3.43
N MET A 60 -2.30 10.46 -2.61
CA MET A 60 -2.64 9.11 -2.20
C MET A 60 -3.79 8.58 -3.03
N VAL A 61 -3.67 7.34 -3.46
CA VAL A 61 -4.80 6.55 -3.96
C VAL A 61 -5.01 5.38 -3.00
N TYR A 62 -6.26 5.12 -2.63
CA TYR A 62 -6.61 4.12 -1.63
C TYR A 62 -8.01 3.54 -1.84
N CYS A 63 -8.32 2.43 -1.18
CA CYS A 63 -9.66 1.85 -1.18
C CYS A 63 -10.48 2.25 0.05
N SER A 64 -11.76 2.47 -0.15
CA SER A 64 -12.71 2.64 0.96
C SER A 64 -14.04 1.96 0.66
N ALA A 65 -14.63 1.36 1.69
CA ALA A 65 -15.97 0.78 1.69
C ALA A 65 -17.06 1.82 2.03
N ARG A 66 -16.70 3.11 2.07
CA ARG A 66 -17.62 4.17 2.51
C ARG A 66 -18.83 4.31 1.59
N GLN A 67 -20.01 4.27 2.20
CA GLN A 67 -21.27 4.28 1.45
C GLN A 67 -21.83 5.70 1.25
N ASP A 68 -21.30 6.69 1.97
CA ASP A 68 -21.69 8.10 1.85
C ASP A 68 -21.24 8.74 0.53
N MET A 69 -20.23 8.16 -0.13
CA MET A 69 -19.65 8.64 -1.39
C MET A 69 -19.37 7.50 -2.38
N ALA A 70 -20.03 6.35 -2.26
CA ALA A 70 -19.84 5.22 -3.18
C ALA A 70 -20.41 5.53 -4.58
N VAL A 71 -19.87 4.90 -5.61
CA VAL A 71 -20.37 5.00 -6.99
C VAL A 71 -21.78 4.41 -7.10
N ALA A 72 -22.02 3.24 -6.50
CA ALA A 72 -23.33 2.63 -6.42
C ALA A 72 -23.64 2.09 -5.01
N PRO A 73 -24.92 2.08 -4.59
CA PRO A 73 -25.33 1.42 -3.35
C PRO A 73 -24.96 -0.06 -3.38
N GLY A 74 -24.24 -0.53 -2.36
CA GLY A 74 -23.82 -1.91 -2.27
C GLY A 74 -22.46 -2.22 -2.91
N ASP A 75 -21.77 -1.22 -3.46
CA ASP A 75 -20.35 -1.39 -3.83
C ASP A 75 -19.54 -1.78 -2.59
N PRO A 76 -18.75 -2.86 -2.66
CA PRO A 76 -18.00 -3.34 -1.52
C PRO A 76 -16.80 -2.45 -1.20
N LYS A 77 -16.07 -1.98 -2.22
CA LYS A 77 -15.02 -0.97 -2.13
C LYS A 77 -14.84 -0.26 -3.47
N ASP A 78 -14.58 1.04 -3.38
CA ASP A 78 -14.22 1.90 -4.50
C ASP A 78 -12.78 2.42 -4.34
N LEU A 79 -12.17 2.86 -5.44
CA LEU A 79 -10.94 3.66 -5.41
C LEU A 79 -11.24 5.14 -5.13
N TYR A 80 -10.44 5.72 -4.25
CA TYR A 80 -10.47 7.13 -3.87
C TYR A 80 -9.09 7.76 -4.03
N ILE A 81 -9.07 9.06 -4.32
CA ILE A 81 -7.87 9.88 -4.39
C ILE A 81 -7.92 11.00 -3.35
N ALA A 82 -6.81 11.23 -2.66
CA ALA A 82 -6.70 12.25 -1.63
C ALA A 82 -5.33 12.94 -1.64
N THR A 83 -5.29 14.17 -1.17
CA THR A 83 -4.05 14.96 -1.05
C THR A 83 -3.94 15.50 0.37
N PHE A 84 -2.72 15.58 0.90
CA PHE A 84 -2.48 16.16 2.21
C PHE A 84 -2.32 17.69 2.13
N ASN A 85 -3.02 18.42 2.99
CA ASN A 85 -2.89 19.88 3.08
C ASN A 85 -1.89 20.24 4.18
N SER A 86 -0.67 20.59 3.76
CA SER A 86 0.42 20.94 4.68
C SER A 86 0.21 22.24 5.47
N GLU A 87 -0.66 23.14 5.00
CA GLU A 87 -0.95 24.39 5.72
C GLU A 87 -1.84 24.13 6.94
N THR A 88 -2.78 23.20 6.79
CA THR A 88 -3.73 22.81 7.85
C THR A 88 -3.24 21.63 8.68
N GLY A 89 -2.30 20.82 8.14
CA GLY A 89 -1.84 19.59 8.78
C GLY A 89 -2.85 18.44 8.71
N SER A 90 -3.79 18.48 7.76
CA SER A 90 -4.84 17.47 7.60
C SER A 90 -5.01 17.03 6.15
N TRP A 91 -5.61 15.87 5.94
CA TRP A 91 -6.05 15.42 4.61
C TRP A 91 -7.18 16.30 4.07
N ASN A 92 -7.15 16.59 2.77
CA ASN A 92 -8.31 17.15 2.08
C ASN A 92 -9.42 16.11 1.97
N GLN A 93 -10.65 16.56 1.66
CA GLN A 93 -11.76 15.63 1.39
C GLN A 93 -11.38 14.69 0.23
N PRO A 94 -11.46 13.36 0.42
CA PRO A 94 -11.14 12.41 -0.63
C PRO A 94 -12.18 12.49 -1.75
N LEU A 95 -11.74 12.26 -2.97
CA LEU A 95 -12.58 12.18 -4.15
C LEU A 95 -12.75 10.71 -4.54
N ASN A 96 -13.99 10.23 -4.65
CA ASN A 96 -14.28 8.96 -5.31
C ASN A 96 -13.87 9.08 -6.79
N MET A 97 -13.10 8.14 -7.30
CA MET A 97 -12.60 8.21 -8.68
C MET A 97 -13.69 8.09 -9.75
N GLY A 98 -14.86 7.54 -9.41
CA GLY A 98 -16.04 7.48 -10.26
C GLY A 98 -15.82 6.72 -11.56
N PHE A 99 -16.79 6.79 -12.47
CA PHE A 99 -16.62 6.24 -13.82
C PHE A 99 -15.61 7.06 -14.63
N PRO A 100 -14.78 6.42 -15.47
CA PRO A 100 -14.77 4.98 -15.76
C PRO A 100 -13.88 4.13 -14.84
N VAL A 101 -13.17 4.75 -13.89
CA VAL A 101 -12.19 4.07 -13.05
C VAL A 101 -12.87 3.02 -12.17
N ASN A 102 -13.85 3.44 -11.38
CA ASN A 102 -14.68 2.56 -10.58
C ASN A 102 -15.83 1.99 -11.44
N ALA A 103 -16.11 0.72 -11.21
CA ALA A 103 -17.00 -0.10 -12.00
C ALA A 103 -18.08 -0.70 -11.08
N ALA A 104 -19.27 -0.09 -11.08
CA ALA A 104 -20.39 -0.54 -10.25
C ALA A 104 -20.74 -2.04 -10.42
N PRO A 105 -21.44 -2.66 -9.43
CA PRO A 105 -21.81 -4.06 -9.46
C PRO A 105 -22.78 -4.33 -10.60
N ALA A 106 -22.71 -5.52 -11.23
CA ALA A 106 -23.68 -5.88 -12.26
C ALA A 106 -24.97 -6.37 -11.59
N THR A 107 -26.06 -5.61 -11.71
CA THR A 107 -27.31 -5.92 -10.99
C THR A 107 -28.13 -7.05 -11.63
N ASP A 108 -27.96 -7.34 -12.93
CA ASP A 108 -28.92 -8.18 -13.65
C ASP A 108 -28.33 -9.23 -14.61
N VAL A 109 -27.01 -9.25 -14.87
CA VAL A 109 -26.43 -10.05 -15.97
C VAL A 109 -25.20 -10.89 -15.57
N ASP A 110 -24.54 -10.59 -14.45
CA ASP A 110 -23.39 -11.40 -14.01
C ASP A 110 -23.27 -11.43 -12.48
N PRO A 111 -23.58 -12.56 -11.81
CA PRO A 111 -23.49 -12.66 -10.35
C PRO A 111 -22.04 -12.63 -9.82
N LEU A 112 -21.02 -12.65 -10.68
CA LEU A 112 -19.62 -12.63 -10.27
C LEU A 112 -19.06 -11.21 -10.15
N ARG A 113 -19.67 -10.21 -10.80
CA ARG A 113 -19.23 -8.82 -10.71
C ARG A 113 -19.87 -8.13 -9.51
N LEU A 114 -19.12 -8.09 -8.42
CA LEU A 114 -19.46 -7.43 -7.19
C LEU A 114 -19.14 -5.93 -7.20
N GLY A 115 -18.38 -5.44 -8.19
CA GLY A 115 -17.89 -4.06 -8.22
C GLY A 115 -16.66 -3.89 -7.36
N ASP A 116 -15.74 -4.87 -7.42
CA ASP A 116 -14.62 -4.96 -6.50
C ASP A 116 -13.34 -4.36 -7.11
N ASP A 117 -13.25 -3.02 -7.13
CA ASP A 117 -12.05 -2.30 -7.55
C ASP A 117 -11.16 -1.99 -6.35
N ARG A 118 -9.99 -2.64 -6.31
CA ARG A 118 -9.16 -2.73 -5.10
C ARG A 118 -7.66 -2.70 -5.32
N GLU A 119 -6.93 -2.58 -4.23
CA GLU A 119 -5.47 -2.77 -4.17
C GLU A 119 -4.70 -1.87 -5.16
N PRO A 120 -4.93 -0.54 -5.18
CA PRO A 120 -4.40 0.32 -6.22
C PRO A 120 -2.93 0.72 -5.99
N TRP A 121 -2.22 0.89 -7.10
CA TRP A 121 -0.89 1.45 -7.18
C TRP A 121 -0.83 2.62 -8.15
N ILE A 122 -0.60 3.83 -7.61
CA ILE A 122 -0.33 5.02 -8.42
C ILE A 122 1.17 5.17 -8.70
N THR A 123 1.54 5.48 -9.94
CA THR A 123 2.93 5.75 -10.32
C THR A 123 3.45 7.04 -9.69
N ALA A 124 4.78 7.14 -9.56
CA ALA A 124 5.43 8.29 -8.94
C ALA A 124 5.09 9.63 -9.63
N ASP A 125 4.85 9.62 -10.94
CA ASP A 125 4.45 10.80 -11.71
C ASP A 125 2.96 11.16 -11.56
N GLY A 126 2.17 10.32 -10.89
CA GLY A 126 0.74 10.53 -10.64
C GLY A 126 -0.17 10.32 -11.87
N ASN A 127 0.35 9.78 -12.98
CA ASN A 127 -0.39 9.69 -14.23
C ASN A 127 -0.89 8.28 -14.59
N THR A 128 -0.49 7.25 -13.85
CA THR A 128 -0.94 5.87 -14.10
C THR A 128 -1.36 5.21 -12.80
N ILE A 129 -2.50 4.51 -12.82
CA ILE A 129 -2.96 3.69 -11.70
C ILE A 129 -3.13 2.26 -12.19
N TYR A 130 -2.47 1.33 -11.52
CA TYR A 130 -2.68 -0.10 -11.63
C TYR A 130 -3.57 -0.56 -10.48
N PHE A 131 -4.50 -1.47 -10.70
CA PHE A 131 -5.37 -1.95 -9.64
C PHE A 131 -6.00 -3.29 -10.02
N LYS A 132 -6.54 -3.99 -9.03
CA LYS A 132 -7.28 -5.23 -9.23
C LYS A 132 -8.75 -4.92 -9.46
N SER A 133 -9.39 -5.63 -10.38
CA SER A 133 -10.83 -5.52 -10.62
C SER A 133 -11.47 -6.85 -10.98
N ASP A 134 -12.73 -7.03 -10.57
CA ASP A 134 -13.61 -8.13 -10.98
C ASP A 134 -14.45 -7.80 -12.22
N ARG A 135 -14.21 -6.65 -12.89
CA ARG A 135 -15.05 -6.15 -13.98
C ARG A 135 -15.18 -7.08 -15.20
N LEU A 136 -14.22 -7.99 -15.38
CA LEU A 136 -14.20 -9.04 -16.42
C LEU A 136 -14.26 -10.47 -15.83
N ALA A 137 -14.66 -10.63 -14.57
CA ALA A 137 -14.73 -11.92 -13.91
C ALA A 137 -15.63 -12.90 -14.67
N THR A 138 -15.23 -14.17 -14.76
CA THR A 138 -15.99 -15.24 -15.43
C THR A 138 -15.93 -16.54 -14.63
N SER A 139 -16.95 -17.39 -14.75
CA SER A 139 -16.98 -18.72 -14.08
C SER A 139 -16.38 -19.84 -14.91
N ASN A 140 -16.24 -19.64 -16.23
CA ASN A 140 -15.67 -20.64 -17.14
C ASN A 140 -15.01 -19.97 -18.38
N PRO A 141 -13.67 -19.87 -18.43
CA PRO A 141 -12.72 -20.29 -17.39
C PRO A 141 -12.97 -19.55 -16.08
N ASN A 142 -12.64 -20.16 -14.93
CA ASN A 142 -12.77 -19.45 -13.67
C ASN A 142 -11.73 -18.33 -13.62
N ASN A 143 -12.18 -17.10 -13.49
CA ASN A 143 -11.35 -15.92 -13.28
C ASN A 143 -12.13 -14.96 -12.38
N ALA A 144 -11.65 -14.76 -11.16
CA ALA A 144 -12.33 -13.90 -10.20
C ALA A 144 -11.91 -12.42 -10.34
N THR A 145 -10.63 -12.17 -10.66
CA THR A 145 -10.05 -10.83 -10.64
C THR A 145 -8.82 -10.79 -11.55
N ASP A 146 -8.63 -9.69 -12.27
CA ASP A 146 -7.42 -9.40 -13.05
C ASP A 146 -6.84 -8.02 -12.70
N LEU A 147 -5.65 -7.73 -13.21
CA LEU A 147 -5.05 -6.40 -13.10
C LEU A 147 -5.45 -5.51 -14.27
N PHE A 148 -5.80 -4.28 -13.95
CA PHE A 148 -6.17 -3.23 -14.87
C PHE A 148 -5.25 -2.03 -14.69
N VAL A 149 -5.14 -1.23 -15.75
CA VAL A 149 -4.39 0.02 -15.77
C VAL A 149 -5.27 1.14 -16.32
N THR A 150 -5.22 2.31 -15.70
CA THR A 150 -5.81 3.56 -16.22
C THR A 150 -4.77 4.66 -16.26
N HIS A 151 -4.89 5.54 -17.25
CA HIS A 151 -3.96 6.64 -17.48
C HIS A 151 -4.66 7.99 -17.37
N LYS A 152 -3.96 8.97 -16.80
CA LYS A 152 -4.41 10.35 -16.74
C LYS A 152 -3.94 11.10 -17.97
N ILE A 153 -4.88 11.38 -18.87
CA ILE A 153 -4.64 12.08 -20.14
C ILE A 153 -5.35 13.43 -20.07
N ASP A 154 -4.61 14.53 -20.23
CA ASP A 154 -5.13 15.89 -20.13
C ASP A 154 -5.94 16.16 -18.84
N GLY A 155 -5.52 15.53 -17.74
CA GLY A 155 -6.14 15.66 -16.42
C GLY A 155 -7.33 14.72 -16.17
N VAL A 156 -7.70 13.87 -17.13
CA VAL A 156 -8.84 12.95 -17.06
C VAL A 156 -8.35 11.50 -17.07
N TRP A 157 -8.88 10.66 -16.19
CA TRP A 157 -8.57 9.23 -16.17
C TRP A 157 -9.27 8.50 -17.33
N SER A 158 -8.53 7.68 -18.06
CA SER A 158 -9.02 6.87 -19.17
C SER A 158 -9.87 5.70 -18.68
N GLU A 159 -10.64 5.10 -19.61
CA GLU A 159 -11.22 3.77 -19.37
C GLU A 159 -10.09 2.80 -18.95
N PRO A 160 -10.26 2.02 -17.88
CA PRO A 160 -9.24 1.06 -17.48
C PRO A 160 -9.17 -0.12 -18.45
N GLU A 161 -7.95 -0.48 -18.83
CA GLU A 161 -7.63 -1.58 -19.73
C GLU A 161 -7.04 -2.75 -18.95
N ILE A 162 -7.38 -3.98 -19.32
CA ILE A 162 -6.77 -5.17 -18.73
C ILE A 162 -5.28 -5.19 -19.07
N ILE A 163 -4.42 -5.51 -18.09
CA ILE A 163 -3.02 -5.82 -18.38
C ILE A 163 -2.99 -7.24 -18.96
N PRO A 164 -2.61 -7.42 -20.23
CA PRO A 164 -2.77 -8.71 -20.90
C PRO A 164 -1.80 -9.77 -20.36
N PHE A 165 -1.94 -11.00 -20.87
CA PHE A 165 -0.90 -12.02 -20.75
C PHE A 165 0.48 -11.44 -21.12
N PRO A 166 1.55 -11.73 -20.37
CA PRO A 166 1.69 -12.77 -19.34
C PRO A 166 1.35 -12.34 -17.90
N ILE A 167 0.83 -11.13 -17.71
CA ILE A 167 0.44 -10.64 -16.39
C ILE A 167 -0.87 -11.30 -15.96
N SER A 168 -2.00 -10.96 -16.57
CA SER A 168 -3.30 -11.52 -16.18
C SER A 168 -3.49 -12.92 -16.77
N THR A 169 -3.85 -13.89 -15.94
CA THR A 169 -4.05 -15.29 -16.34
C THR A 169 -5.30 -15.87 -15.67
N ASN A 170 -5.95 -16.82 -16.35
CA ASN A 170 -7.18 -17.45 -15.81
C ASN A 170 -6.98 -18.08 -14.41
N GLU A 171 -5.83 -18.71 -14.16
CA GLU A 171 -5.60 -19.46 -12.91
C GLU A 171 -4.94 -18.61 -11.82
N GLY A 172 -4.35 -17.46 -12.20
CA GLY A 172 -3.43 -16.75 -11.34
C GLY A 172 -4.09 -15.85 -10.30
N ASN A 173 -5.30 -15.36 -10.54
CA ASN A 173 -6.00 -14.40 -9.66
C ASN A 173 -5.05 -13.26 -9.25
N GLU A 174 -4.49 -12.57 -10.24
CA GLU A 174 -3.50 -11.53 -10.03
C GLU A 174 -4.06 -10.38 -9.19
N HIS A 175 -3.25 -9.91 -8.24
CA HIS A 175 -3.69 -8.91 -7.27
C HIS A 175 -2.50 -8.15 -6.67
N CYS A 176 -2.74 -7.09 -5.90
CA CYS A 176 -1.73 -6.27 -5.23
C CYS A 176 -0.60 -5.76 -6.16
N PRO A 177 -0.92 -5.05 -7.26
CA PRO A 177 0.10 -4.50 -8.15
C PRO A 177 0.98 -3.48 -7.43
N ALA A 178 2.24 -3.39 -7.88
CA ALA A 178 3.20 -2.39 -7.44
C ALA A 178 4.26 -2.11 -8.50
N ILE A 179 4.52 -0.84 -8.80
CA ILE A 179 5.65 -0.43 -9.64
C ILE A 179 6.86 -0.13 -8.73
N LEU A 180 7.99 -0.78 -9.01
CA LEU A 180 9.23 -0.57 -8.26
C LEU A 180 9.86 0.80 -8.57
N GLN A 181 10.92 1.14 -7.83
CA GLN A 181 11.60 2.44 -7.94
C GLN A 181 12.25 2.70 -9.31
N ASP A 182 12.50 1.65 -10.10
CA ASP A 182 12.98 1.79 -11.48
C ASP A 182 11.91 2.33 -12.43
N GLY A 183 10.64 2.32 -12.03
CA GLY A 183 9.51 2.80 -12.83
C GLY A 183 9.05 1.86 -13.93
N GLU A 184 9.74 0.73 -14.14
CA GLU A 184 9.54 -0.17 -15.29
C GLU A 184 9.33 -1.64 -14.86
N THR A 185 9.50 -1.95 -13.56
CA THR A 185 9.21 -3.27 -13.00
C THR A 185 7.87 -3.28 -12.28
N LEU A 186 6.91 -4.04 -12.80
CA LEU A 186 5.63 -4.35 -12.15
C LEU A 186 5.77 -5.62 -11.32
N CYS A 187 5.62 -5.49 -10.02
CA CYS A 187 5.42 -6.60 -9.10
C CYS A 187 3.95 -6.77 -8.77
N PHE A 188 3.53 -8.00 -8.52
CA PHE A 188 2.15 -8.34 -8.16
C PHE A 188 2.13 -9.70 -7.46
N ALA A 189 1.05 -9.99 -6.75
CA ALA A 189 0.81 -11.28 -6.15
C ALA A 189 -0.04 -12.17 -7.08
N SER A 190 0.24 -13.47 -7.12
CA SER A 190 -0.47 -14.42 -7.97
C SER A 190 -0.38 -15.84 -7.42
N ARG A 191 -1.42 -16.64 -7.64
CA ARG A 191 -1.49 -18.09 -7.37
C ARG A 191 -1.11 -18.94 -8.58
N ARG A 192 -0.48 -18.33 -9.60
CA ARG A 192 0.01 -19.04 -10.80
C ARG A 192 0.91 -20.23 -10.45
N ALA A 193 0.94 -21.21 -11.35
CA ALA A 193 1.80 -22.38 -11.21
C ALA A 193 3.29 -22.00 -11.12
N GLY A 194 4.05 -22.75 -10.33
CA GLY A 194 5.49 -22.53 -10.12
C GLY A 194 5.83 -21.72 -8.86
N GLY A 195 4.83 -21.33 -8.05
CA GLY A 195 5.02 -20.70 -6.75
C GLY A 195 5.36 -21.66 -5.61
N PHE A 196 5.51 -21.10 -4.41
CA PHE A 196 5.89 -21.79 -3.18
C PHE A 196 4.69 -22.17 -2.29
N GLY A 197 3.53 -21.53 -2.47
CA GLY A 197 2.38 -21.76 -1.60
C GLY A 197 1.10 -21.11 -2.08
N GLY A 198 0.57 -20.18 -1.28
CA GLY A 198 -0.65 -19.43 -1.57
C GLY A 198 -0.41 -18.40 -2.69
N SER A 199 -0.77 -17.15 -2.44
CA SER A 199 -0.32 -16.07 -3.32
C SER A 199 1.18 -15.86 -3.12
N ASP A 200 1.92 -15.80 -4.22
CA ASP A 200 3.34 -15.51 -4.27
C ASP A 200 3.57 -14.18 -4.98
N ILE A 201 4.65 -13.46 -4.64
CA ILE A 201 5.07 -12.25 -5.34
C ILE A 201 5.88 -12.61 -6.59
N TYR A 202 5.45 -12.08 -7.72
CA TYR A 202 6.12 -12.11 -9.02
C TYR A 202 6.42 -10.70 -9.48
N CYS A 203 7.47 -10.53 -10.28
CA CYS A 203 7.75 -9.25 -10.93
C CYS A 203 8.04 -9.44 -12.42
N SER A 204 7.56 -8.52 -13.24
CA SER A 204 7.76 -8.45 -14.68
C SER A 204 8.34 -7.10 -15.06
N LYS A 205 9.19 -7.09 -16.07
CA LYS A 205 9.71 -5.88 -16.71
C LYS A 205 9.04 -5.69 -18.05
N GLN A 206 9.02 -4.46 -18.54
CA GLN A 206 8.65 -4.20 -19.93
C GLN A 206 9.85 -4.42 -20.86
N ASP A 207 9.57 -4.87 -22.08
CA ASP A 207 10.55 -4.87 -23.17
C ASP A 207 10.61 -3.49 -23.87
N ASP A 208 11.47 -3.37 -24.90
CA ASP A 208 11.63 -2.12 -25.66
C ASP A 208 10.35 -1.67 -26.40
N ASN A 209 9.35 -2.54 -26.55
CA ASN A 209 8.06 -2.25 -27.18
C ASN A 209 6.99 -1.84 -26.15
N GLY A 210 7.30 -1.92 -24.85
CA GLY A 210 6.36 -1.69 -23.75
C GLY A 210 5.55 -2.93 -23.36
N ASP A 211 5.85 -4.10 -23.93
CA ASP A 211 5.16 -5.35 -23.60
C ASP A 211 5.74 -5.95 -22.31
N TRP A 212 4.87 -6.42 -21.42
CA TRP A 212 5.31 -7.11 -20.20
C TRP A 212 5.93 -8.47 -20.51
N LEU A 213 7.11 -8.72 -19.94
CA LEU A 213 7.82 -10.00 -20.03
C LEU A 213 7.23 -11.05 -19.09
N GLU A 214 7.64 -12.30 -19.26
CA GLU A 214 7.25 -13.40 -18.37
C GLU A 214 7.61 -13.08 -16.90
N PRO A 215 6.63 -13.09 -15.98
CA PRO A 215 6.87 -12.71 -14.59
C PRO A 215 7.77 -13.70 -13.85
N VAL A 216 8.71 -13.16 -13.07
CA VAL A 216 9.70 -13.93 -12.32
C VAL A 216 9.31 -13.98 -10.85
N ASN A 217 9.24 -15.19 -10.28
CA ASN A 217 8.99 -15.39 -8.85
C ASN A 217 10.14 -14.78 -8.01
N GLN A 218 9.80 -14.08 -6.92
CA GLN A 218 10.76 -13.35 -6.09
C GLN A 218 11.61 -14.20 -5.14
N GLY A 219 11.51 -15.52 -5.24
CA GLY A 219 12.40 -16.47 -4.58
C GLY A 219 12.10 -16.69 -3.09
N PRO A 220 12.77 -17.67 -2.46
CA PRO A 220 12.34 -18.24 -1.17
C PRO A 220 12.57 -17.35 0.06
N ASN A 221 13.28 -16.25 -0.10
CA ASN A 221 13.43 -15.25 0.97
C ASN A 221 12.25 -14.29 1.03
N ILE A 222 11.55 -14.12 -0.10
CA ILE A 222 10.29 -13.39 -0.18
C ILE A 222 9.14 -14.37 -0.09
N ASN A 223 9.03 -15.34 -0.99
CA ASN A 223 7.89 -16.27 -1.07
C ASN A 223 8.09 -17.54 -0.24
N THR A 224 7.02 -18.04 0.37
CA THR A 224 7.02 -19.22 1.23
C THR A 224 5.80 -20.12 0.95
N ALA A 225 5.57 -21.13 1.77
CA ALA A 225 4.33 -21.93 1.67
C ALA A 225 3.08 -21.15 2.15
N ALA A 226 3.27 -19.96 2.71
CA ALA A 226 2.23 -19.08 3.22
C ALA A 226 1.65 -18.22 2.07
N GLU A 227 0.99 -17.12 2.41
CA GLU A 227 0.62 -16.07 1.45
C GLU A 227 1.60 -14.90 1.56
N GLU A 228 1.95 -14.33 0.41
CA GLU A 228 2.78 -13.15 0.25
C GLU A 228 2.20 -12.20 -0.80
N PHE A 229 2.00 -10.93 -0.41
CA PHE A 229 1.40 -9.92 -1.27
C PHE A 229 1.69 -8.49 -0.76
N HIS A 230 1.18 -7.47 -1.45
CA HIS A 230 1.45 -6.04 -1.19
C HIS A 230 2.95 -5.65 -1.13
N PHE A 231 3.66 -5.78 -2.25
CA PHE A 231 5.11 -5.59 -2.31
C PHE A 231 5.51 -4.14 -2.61
N THR A 232 6.02 -3.39 -1.62
CA THR A 232 6.48 -2.00 -1.80
C THR A 232 7.99 -1.88 -1.62
N GLN A 233 8.65 -1.03 -2.40
CA GLN A 233 10.11 -0.84 -2.33
C GLN A 233 10.48 0.58 -1.90
N ASP A 234 11.33 0.65 -0.88
CA ASP A 234 11.94 1.88 -0.39
C ASP A 234 13.18 2.25 -1.20
N SER A 235 13.55 3.52 -1.12
CA SER A 235 14.70 4.13 -1.79
C SER A 235 16.06 3.51 -1.40
N ASP A 236 16.15 2.83 -0.25
CA ASP A 236 17.36 2.15 0.19
C ASP A 236 17.47 0.69 -0.29
N GLY A 237 16.50 0.22 -1.07
CA GLY A 237 16.41 -1.16 -1.55
C GLY A 237 15.71 -2.12 -0.59
N THR A 238 15.21 -1.64 0.56
CA THR A 238 14.34 -2.44 1.42
C THR A 238 12.98 -2.60 0.75
N VAL A 239 12.48 -3.83 0.70
CA VAL A 239 11.09 -4.12 0.35
C VAL A 239 10.29 -4.45 1.59
N TYR A 240 9.04 -4.03 1.61
CA TYR A 240 8.06 -4.40 2.63
C TYR A 240 6.90 -5.13 1.97
N PHE A 241 6.38 -6.16 2.65
CA PHE A 241 5.30 -6.96 2.13
C PHE A 241 4.48 -7.60 3.24
N THR A 242 3.25 -8.00 2.90
CA THR A 242 2.34 -8.71 3.80
C THR A 242 2.56 -10.22 3.70
N SER A 243 2.57 -10.92 4.83
CA SER A 243 2.62 -12.38 4.87
C SER A 243 1.99 -12.95 6.14
N ASN A 244 1.42 -14.16 6.05
CA ASN A 244 0.99 -14.98 7.19
C ASN A 244 1.96 -16.14 7.49
N ARG A 245 3.25 -15.99 7.14
CA ARG A 245 4.27 -17.00 7.45
C ARG A 245 4.36 -17.29 8.95
N PRO A 246 4.74 -18.52 9.34
CA PRO A 246 4.88 -18.90 10.75
C PRO A 246 5.86 -18.00 11.50
N GLY A 247 5.52 -17.67 12.75
CA GLY A 247 6.34 -16.84 13.63
C GLY A 247 5.92 -15.36 13.69
N GLY A 248 4.84 -14.98 13.02
CA GLY A 248 4.20 -13.68 13.14
C GLY A 248 3.42 -13.44 14.46
N PHE A 249 2.87 -12.24 14.60
CA PHE A 249 2.08 -11.76 15.72
C PHE A 249 0.57 -12.03 15.54
N GLY A 250 0.07 -11.99 14.30
CA GLY A 250 -1.37 -12.05 14.01
C GLY A 250 -1.73 -12.83 12.75
N GLY A 251 -2.89 -12.49 12.17
CA GLY A 251 -3.43 -13.17 11.00
C GLY A 251 -2.66 -12.88 9.72
N MET A 252 -2.25 -11.64 9.54
CA MET A 252 -1.36 -11.17 8.48
C MET A 252 -0.44 -10.13 9.09
N ASP A 253 0.84 -10.20 8.76
CA ASP A 253 1.87 -9.34 9.31
C ASP A 253 2.67 -8.68 8.17
N ILE A 254 3.30 -7.56 8.50
CA ILE A 254 4.24 -6.87 7.62
C ILE A 254 5.66 -7.37 7.88
N TYR A 255 6.34 -7.73 6.80
CA TYR A 255 7.73 -8.16 6.78
C TYR A 255 8.57 -7.22 5.92
N GLY A 256 9.87 -7.14 6.22
CA GLY A 256 10.86 -6.38 5.46
C GLY A 256 11.97 -7.30 4.96
N SER A 257 12.55 -6.98 3.81
CA SER A 257 13.77 -7.63 3.31
C SER A 257 14.63 -6.65 2.51
N MET A 258 15.95 -6.76 2.63
CA MET A 258 16.87 -5.89 1.89
C MET A 258 17.31 -6.56 0.59
N GLN A 259 17.26 -5.82 -0.52
CA GLN A 259 17.75 -6.28 -1.82
C GLN A 259 19.26 -6.57 -1.76
N GLN A 260 19.68 -7.67 -2.38
CA GLN A 260 21.09 -8.08 -2.51
C GLN A 260 21.55 -8.15 -3.98
N GLY A 261 20.61 -8.06 -4.92
CA GLY A 261 20.85 -8.08 -6.35
C GLY A 261 19.54 -8.16 -7.12
N GLU A 262 19.63 -8.41 -8.42
CA GLU A 262 18.46 -8.72 -9.22
C GLU A 262 17.83 -10.03 -8.74
N ASN A 263 16.57 -9.95 -8.32
CA ASN A 263 15.81 -11.08 -7.80
C ASN A 263 16.48 -11.83 -6.62
N ALA A 264 17.26 -11.11 -5.80
CA ALA A 264 17.97 -11.67 -4.66
C ALA A 264 17.74 -10.80 -3.42
N TRP A 265 17.33 -11.44 -2.33
CA TRP A 265 16.85 -10.78 -1.12
C TRP A 265 17.53 -11.35 0.11
N ASN A 266 17.70 -10.56 1.16
CA ASN A 266 18.05 -11.09 2.47
C ASN A 266 16.87 -11.89 3.06
N PRO A 267 17.09 -12.73 4.08
CA PRO A 267 15.98 -13.33 4.83
C PRO A 267 15.04 -12.24 5.35
N ALA A 268 13.74 -12.41 5.13
CA ALA A 268 12.76 -11.45 5.58
C ALA A 268 12.67 -11.41 7.12
N TYR A 269 12.46 -10.23 7.68
CA TYR A 269 12.27 -9.99 9.11
C TYR A 269 10.88 -9.39 9.37
N ASN A 270 10.24 -9.80 10.46
CA ASN A 270 8.96 -9.23 10.89
C ASN A 270 9.19 -7.79 11.40
N LEU A 271 8.26 -6.86 11.16
CA LEU A 271 8.42 -5.45 11.55
C LEU A 271 8.21 -5.17 13.05
N GLY A 272 7.91 -6.21 13.84
CA GLY A 272 7.81 -6.13 15.29
C GLY A 272 6.45 -5.61 15.79
N PRO A 273 6.23 -5.63 17.12
CA PRO A 273 4.91 -5.49 17.73
C PRO A 273 4.33 -4.06 17.71
N GLN A 274 5.11 -3.07 17.23
CA GLN A 274 4.58 -1.73 17.02
C GLN A 274 3.77 -1.65 15.73
N VAL A 275 4.22 -2.38 14.70
CA VAL A 275 3.53 -2.45 13.40
C VAL A 275 2.59 -3.64 13.37
N ASN A 276 3.03 -4.81 13.80
CA ASN A 276 2.24 -6.03 13.74
C ASN A 276 1.53 -6.31 15.07
N THR A 277 0.25 -6.63 14.99
CA THR A 277 -0.65 -6.89 16.12
C THR A 277 -1.16 -8.32 16.06
N ALA A 278 -2.05 -8.71 16.97
CA ALA A 278 -2.77 -9.98 16.85
C ALA A 278 -3.84 -9.96 15.73
N ALA A 279 -4.12 -8.79 15.15
CA ALA A 279 -5.07 -8.60 14.08
C ALA A 279 -4.43 -8.89 12.71
N ALA A 280 -5.00 -8.33 11.63
CA ALA A 280 -4.36 -8.35 10.31
C ALA A 280 -3.79 -6.96 10.00
N ASP A 281 -2.48 -6.90 9.80
CA ASP A 281 -1.71 -5.71 9.46
C ASP A 281 -1.13 -5.87 8.04
N MET A 282 -1.61 -5.05 7.11
CA MET A 282 -1.50 -5.35 5.68
C MET A 282 -1.26 -4.10 4.83
N CYS A 283 -0.79 -4.33 3.60
CA CYS A 283 -0.54 -3.31 2.59
C CYS A 283 0.39 -2.19 3.07
N PRO A 284 1.66 -2.53 3.37
CA PRO A 284 2.65 -1.50 3.61
C PRO A 284 2.75 -0.57 2.40
N ALA A 285 2.74 0.73 2.67
CA ALA A 285 2.94 1.79 1.70
C ALA A 285 3.88 2.85 2.25
N LEU A 286 4.53 3.58 1.35
CA LEU A 286 5.62 4.50 1.67
C LEU A 286 5.23 5.94 1.29
N PRO A 287 4.84 6.78 2.26
CA PRO A 287 4.62 8.20 2.00
C PRO A 287 5.91 8.90 1.49
N PRO A 288 5.85 9.70 0.40
CA PRO A 288 7.03 10.26 -0.23
C PRO A 288 7.86 11.18 0.67
N GLY A 289 9.19 11.08 0.58
CA GLY A 289 10.11 11.98 1.27
C GLY A 289 10.07 11.89 2.81
N THR A 290 9.51 10.80 3.34
CA THR A 290 9.37 10.56 4.78
C THR A 290 10.17 9.34 5.24
N ASN A 291 10.51 9.31 6.52
CA ASN A 291 10.97 8.10 7.20
C ASN A 291 9.79 7.32 7.77
N THR A 292 8.62 7.31 7.11
CA THR A 292 7.42 6.65 7.62
C THR A 292 7.02 5.48 6.75
N ILE A 293 6.29 4.57 7.36
CA ILE A 293 5.57 3.48 6.70
C ILE A 293 4.11 3.59 7.13
N SER A 294 3.21 3.39 6.19
CA SER A 294 1.77 3.31 6.43
C SER A 294 1.25 1.92 6.08
N TRP A 295 0.16 1.52 6.69
CA TRP A 295 -0.51 0.24 6.43
C TRP A 295 -1.95 0.33 6.89
N PHE A 296 -2.79 -0.64 6.52
CA PHE A 296 -4.11 -0.76 7.11
C PHE A 296 -4.14 -1.90 8.12
N SER A 297 -5.00 -1.73 9.13
CA SER A 297 -5.08 -2.66 10.24
C SER A 297 -6.51 -2.72 10.78
N SER A 298 -6.92 -3.89 11.24
CA SER A 298 -8.13 -4.05 12.04
C SER A 298 -7.83 -3.98 13.55
N ARG A 299 -6.78 -3.25 13.94
CA ARG A 299 -6.48 -2.98 15.35
C ARG A 299 -7.55 -2.12 15.98
N GLU A 300 -7.85 -2.38 17.25
CA GLU A 300 -8.91 -1.66 17.97
C GLU A 300 -8.38 -0.39 18.65
N ASP A 301 -7.08 -0.30 18.90
CA ASP A 301 -6.47 0.88 19.53
C ASP A 301 -6.42 2.04 18.55
N ASN A 302 -7.06 3.15 18.93
CA ASN A 302 -7.07 4.38 18.15
C ASN A 302 -7.69 4.22 16.74
N SER A 303 -8.76 3.41 16.62
CA SER A 303 -9.52 3.19 15.38
C SER A 303 -10.82 4.03 15.33
N PHE A 304 -11.24 4.41 14.12
CA PHE A 304 -12.53 5.01 13.80
C PHE A 304 -13.54 3.96 13.33
N GLY A 305 -13.07 2.97 12.57
CA GLY A 305 -13.88 1.88 12.00
C GLY A 305 -13.32 0.50 12.31
N ASN A 306 -13.72 -0.48 11.50
CA ASN A 306 -13.25 -1.87 11.65
C ASN A 306 -11.88 -2.10 10.99
N ILE A 307 -11.53 -1.29 9.98
CA ILE A 307 -10.24 -1.33 9.31
C ILE A 307 -9.88 0.11 8.98
N ASP A 308 -8.74 0.55 9.49
CA ASP A 308 -8.25 1.93 9.38
C ASP A 308 -6.84 1.95 8.81
N ILE A 309 -6.46 3.08 8.21
CA ILE A 309 -5.08 3.34 7.76
C ILE A 309 -4.28 3.99 8.89
N PHE A 310 -3.11 3.41 9.18
CA PHE A 310 -2.17 3.87 10.18
C PHE A 310 -0.81 4.21 9.57
N TRP A 311 0.01 4.96 10.30
CA TRP A 311 1.42 5.13 9.99
C TRP A 311 2.28 5.23 11.24
N THR A 312 3.57 4.96 11.07
CA THR A 312 4.59 5.22 12.09
C THR A 312 5.92 5.55 11.44
N ASN A 313 6.89 6.04 12.21
CA ASN A 313 8.24 6.20 11.73
C ASN A 313 8.94 4.83 11.60
N LYS A 314 9.66 4.60 10.49
CA LYS A 314 10.49 3.41 10.23
C LYS A 314 11.51 3.12 11.34
N ILE A 315 11.88 4.10 12.15
CA ILE A 315 12.72 3.85 13.34
C ILE A 315 12.06 2.91 14.36
N ASN A 316 10.73 2.73 14.28
CA ASN A 316 9.94 1.84 15.11
C ASN A 316 9.78 0.43 14.52
N THR A 317 10.28 0.19 13.30
CA THR A 317 10.23 -1.12 12.65
C THR A 317 11.48 -1.92 12.98
N LYS A 318 11.43 -2.78 14.00
CA LYS A 318 12.49 -3.76 14.35
C LYS A 318 11.92 -4.91 15.17
#